data_AF-A0A098AUM9-F1
#
_entry.id   AF-A0A098AUM9-F1
#
_cell.length_a   1.000
_cell.length_b   1.000
_cell.length_c   1.000
_cell.angle_alpha   90.00
_cell.angle_beta   90.00
_cell.angle_gamma   90.00
#
_symmetry.space_group_name_H-M   'P 1'
#
loop_
_entity.id
_entity.type
_entity.pdbx_description
1 polymer ?
#
loop_
_entity_poly.entity_id
_entity_poly.type
_entity_poly.pdbx_seq_one_letter_code
_entity_poly.pdbx_strand_id
1 'polypeptide(L)'
;MTKKSPTTKESRPKTRKQPFRPLSTLVVLFAFCALVSSAYQLYELRKEVNQSIAQLNQEKEDLLQQQKLLEEEILQLNTPSYIEQLAREQLGLVRKGEIRIAPKTE
;
A
#
# COMPACT_ATOMS: atom_id res chain seq x y z
N MET A 1 -38.59 -46.79 -76.70
CA MET A 1 -37.53 -45.76 -76.63
C MET A 1 -37.85 -44.86 -75.43
N THR A 2 -37.37 -45.16 -74.21
CA THR A 2 -36.17 -44.55 -73.56
C THR A 2 -36.18 -43.02 -73.60
N LYS A 3 -36.07 -42.23 -72.51
CA LYS A 3 -35.40 -42.40 -71.21
C LYS A 3 -35.71 -41.16 -70.32
N LYS A 4 -35.69 -41.38 -68.99
CA LYS A 4 -35.11 -40.54 -67.91
C LYS A 4 -35.77 -39.21 -67.49
N SER A 5 -36.27 -39.25 -66.25
CA SER A 5 -36.31 -38.15 -65.25
C SER A 5 -34.96 -37.43 -65.07
N PRO A 6 -34.96 -36.20 -64.49
CA PRO A 6 -34.09 -36.01 -63.33
C PRO A 6 -34.61 -35.08 -62.21
N THR A 7 -34.60 -35.64 -61.00
CA THR A 7 -34.03 -35.11 -59.74
C THR A 7 -34.50 -33.75 -59.19
N THR A 8 -35.28 -33.84 -58.12
CA THR A 8 -35.41 -32.85 -57.04
C THR A 8 -34.03 -32.44 -56.52
N LYS A 9 -33.68 -31.14 -56.61
CA LYS A 9 -32.46 -30.59 -56.02
C LYS A 9 -32.75 -30.07 -54.62
N GLU A 10 -32.24 -30.80 -53.64
CA GLU A 10 -32.11 -30.41 -52.23
C GLU A 10 -31.29 -29.10 -52.11
N SER A 11 -31.93 -28.03 -51.64
CA SER A 11 -31.27 -26.75 -51.38
C SER A 11 -30.58 -26.75 -50.00
N ARG A 12 -29.30 -27.08 -49.97
CA ARG A 12 -28.46 -26.91 -48.77
C ARG A 12 -28.37 -25.41 -48.38
N PRO A 13 -28.55 -25.04 -47.10
CA PRO A 13 -28.37 -23.66 -46.67
C PRO A 13 -26.87 -23.31 -46.72
N LYS A 14 -26.50 -22.40 -47.64
CA LYS A 14 -25.17 -21.79 -47.65
C LYS A 14 -25.06 -20.87 -46.42
N THR A 15 -24.31 -21.31 -45.41
CA THR A 15 -23.86 -20.44 -44.33
C THR A 15 -23.02 -19.31 -44.94
N ARG A 16 -23.59 -18.11 -45.02
CA ARG A 16 -22.88 -16.89 -45.44
C ARG A 16 -21.77 -16.62 -44.43
N LYS A 17 -20.54 -17.04 -44.76
CA LYS A 17 -19.34 -16.59 -44.05
C LYS A 17 -19.17 -15.11 -44.37
N GLN A 18 -19.43 -14.26 -43.39
CA GLN A 18 -19.20 -12.82 -43.51
C GLN A 18 -17.70 -12.60 -43.78
N PRO A 19 -17.33 -11.72 -44.74
CA PRO A 19 -15.93 -11.44 -44.99
C PRO A 19 -15.38 -10.70 -43.77
N PHE A 20 -14.47 -11.33 -43.05
CA PHE A 20 -13.69 -10.69 -41.99
C PHE A 20 -13.06 -9.42 -42.58
N ARG A 21 -13.43 -8.26 -42.04
CA ARG A 21 -12.85 -6.98 -42.44
C ARG A 21 -11.62 -6.74 -41.58
N PRO A 22 -10.39 -6.98 -42.07
CA PRO A 22 -9.17 -6.96 -41.26
C PRO A 22 -8.92 -5.61 -40.57
N LEU A 23 -9.46 -4.53 -41.15
CA LEU A 23 -9.37 -3.20 -40.57
C LEU A 23 -10.23 -3.05 -39.30
N SER A 24 -11.42 -3.65 -39.27
CA SER A 24 -12.31 -3.58 -38.09
C SER A 24 -11.72 -4.37 -36.92
N THR A 25 -11.11 -5.52 -37.20
CA THR A 25 -10.42 -6.31 -36.17
C THR A 25 -9.18 -5.60 -35.63
N LEU A 26 -8.43 -4.89 -36.49
CA LEU A 26 -7.26 -4.11 -36.07
C LEU A 26 -7.67 -2.95 -35.14
N VAL A 27 -8.75 -2.24 -35.49
CA VAL A 27 -9.27 -1.14 -34.66
C VAL A 27 -9.73 -1.64 -33.29
N VAL A 28 -10.45 -2.77 -33.24
CA VAL A 28 -10.89 -3.36 -31.96
C VAL A 28 -9.69 -3.79 -31.11
N LEU A 29 -8.67 -4.40 -31.72
CA LEU A 29 -7.47 -4.84 -31.02
C LEU A 29 -6.68 -3.64 -30.48
N PHE A 30 -6.57 -2.56 -31.25
CA PHE A 30 -5.95 -1.32 -30.80
C PHE A 30 -6.71 -0.68 -29.63
N ALA A 31 -8.04 -0.60 -29.73
CA ALA A 31 -8.88 -0.10 -28.62
C ALA A 31 -8.72 -0.95 -27.36
N PHE A 32 -8.67 -2.29 -27.51
CA PHE A 32 -8.42 -3.19 -26.40
C PHE A 32 -7.06 -2.94 -25.74
N CYS A 33 -5.99 -2.82 -26.52
CA CYS A 33 -4.66 -2.50 -26.00
C CYS A 33 -4.63 -1.15 -25.27
N ALA A 34 -5.32 -0.13 -25.79
CA ALA A 34 -5.42 1.18 -25.14
C ALA A 34 -6.14 1.09 -23.79
N LEU A 35 -7.23 0.32 -23.70
CA LEU A 35 -7.97 0.09 -22.46
C LEU A 35 -7.13 -0.66 -21.42
N VAL A 36 -6.41 -1.71 -21.83
CA VAL A 36 -5.53 -2.47 -20.94
C VAL A 36 -4.40 -1.59 -20.42
N SER A 37 -3.77 -0.79 -21.28
CA SER A 37 -2.71 0.14 -20.89
C SER A 37 -3.21 1.17 -19.86
N SER A 38 -4.39 1.76 -20.11
CA SER A 38 -5.00 2.72 -19.17
C SER A 38 -5.36 2.07 -17.84
N ALA A 39 -5.92 0.86 -17.85
CA ALA A 39 -6.23 0.12 -16.63
C ALA A 39 -4.95 -0.22 -15.83
N TYR A 40 -3.87 -0.57 -16.51
CA TYR A 40 -2.58 -0.84 -15.88
C TYR A 40 -1.99 0.41 -15.20
N GLN A 41 -2.01 1.55 -15.90
CA GLN A 41 -1.55 2.83 -15.33
C GLN A 41 -2.36 3.23 -14.10
N LEU A 42 -3.68 3.08 -14.15
CA LEU A 42 -4.54 3.36 -13.00
C LEU A 42 -4.27 2.41 -11.82
N TYR A 43 -3.97 1.14 -12.10
CA TYR A 43 -3.62 0.16 -11.08
C TYR A 43 -2.31 0.52 -10.38
N GLU A 44 -1.26 0.84 -11.13
CA GLU A 44 0.02 1.25 -10.55
C GLU A 44 -0.11 2.53 -9.72
N LEU A 45 -0.84 3.54 -10.22
CA LEU A 45 -1.07 4.77 -9.47
C LEU A 45 -1.81 4.50 -8.15
N ARG A 46 -2.85 3.64 -8.17
CA ARG A 46 -3.57 3.24 -6.95
C ARG A 46 -2.66 2.52 -5.97
N LYS A 47 -1.78 1.66 -6.47
CA LYS A 47 -0.82 0.93 -5.63
C LYS A 47 0.15 1.89 -4.95
N GLU A 48 0.72 2.83 -5.70
CA GLU A 48 1.62 3.85 -5.16
C GLU A 48 0.93 4.72 -4.10
N VAL A 49 -0.27 5.23 -4.41
CA VAL A 49 -1.05 6.02 -3.45
C VAL A 49 -1.36 5.23 -2.18
N ASN A 50 -1.77 3.96 -2.30
CA ASN A 50 -2.06 3.12 -1.15
C ASN A 50 -0.80 2.85 -0.30
N GLN A 51 0.36 2.68 -0.94
CA GLN A 51 1.63 2.52 -0.24
C GLN A 51 2.00 3.80 0.52
N SER A 52 1.87 4.97 -0.10
CA SER A 52 2.12 6.26 0.56
C SER A 52 1.17 6.49 1.73
N ILE A 53 -0.12 6.14 1.58
CA ILE A 53 -1.09 6.23 2.68
C ILE A 53 -0.69 5.30 3.83
N ALA A 54 -0.27 4.07 3.54
CA ALA A 54 0.17 3.14 4.56
C ALA A 54 1.40 3.66 5.32
N GLN A 55 2.39 4.18 4.61
CA GLN A 55 3.59 4.79 5.21
C GLN A 55 3.25 5.99 6.09
N LEU A 56 2.43 6.92 5.59
CA LEU A 56 2.01 8.10 6.34
C LEU A 56 1.20 7.73 7.59
N ASN A 57 0.36 6.70 7.52
CA ASN A 57 -0.38 6.22 8.68
C ASN A 57 0.56 5.63 9.73
N GLN A 58 1.58 4.86 9.31
CA GLN A 58 2.57 4.31 10.22
C GLN A 58 3.38 5.43 10.88
N GLU A 59 3.88 6.40 10.12
CA GLU A 59 4.62 7.55 10.66
C GLU A 59 3.77 8.35 11.65
N LYS A 60 2.49 8.54 11.34
CA LYS A 60 1.55 9.18 12.26
C LYS A 60 1.39 8.40 13.56
N GLU A 61 1.28 7.07 13.51
CA GLU A 61 1.18 6.24 14.70
C GLU A 61 2.44 6.32 15.55
N ASP A 62 3.61 6.27 14.93
CA ASP A 62 4.91 6.39 15.61
C ASP A 62 5.04 7.76 16.30
N LEU A 63 4.67 8.85 15.62
CA LEU A 63 4.68 10.20 16.18
C LEU A 63 3.69 10.35 17.35
N LEU A 64 2.50 9.74 17.26
CA LEU A 64 1.54 9.76 18.35
C LEU A 64 2.03 8.97 19.57
N GLN A 65 2.75 7.88 19.38
CA GLN A 65 3.39 7.14 20.46
C GLN A 65 4.49 7.98 21.12
N GLN A 66 5.37 8.59 20.31
CA GLN A 66 6.42 9.47 20.82
C GLN A 66 5.84 10.64 21.60
N GLN A 67 4.80 11.29 21.08
CA GLN A 67 4.12 12.39 21.77
C GLN A 67 3.64 11.97 23.17
N LYS A 68 3.00 10.80 23.30
CA LYS A 68 2.55 10.31 24.61
C LYS A 68 3.70 10.08 25.58
N LEU A 69 4.78 9.46 25.12
CA LEU A 69 5.97 9.24 25.95
C LEU A 69 6.58 10.56 26.43
N LEU A 70 6.68 11.54 25.54
CA LEU A 70 7.16 12.89 25.86
C LEU A 70 6.24 13.60 26.86
N GLU A 71 4.92 13.49 26.70
CA GLU A 71 3.95 14.06 27.65
C GLU A 71 4.08 13.42 29.03
N GLU A 72 4.25 12.10 29.11
CA GLU A 72 4.51 11.40 30.37
C GLU A 72 5.84 11.83 31.02
N GLU A 73 6.90 11.99 30.23
CA GLU A 73 8.19 12.48 30.71
C GLU A 73 8.08 13.91 31.26
N ILE A 74 7.37 14.80 30.57
CA ILE A 74 7.10 16.17 31.06
C ILE A 74 6.33 16.12 32.38
N LEU A 75 5.31 15.26 32.50
CA LEU A 75 4.57 15.11 33.76
C LEU A 75 5.47 14.64 34.91
N GLN A 76 6.36 13.69 34.65
CA GLN A 76 7.33 13.20 35.64
C GLN A 76 8.31 14.30 36.04
N LEU A 77 8.87 15.04 35.07
CA LEU A 77 9.76 16.18 35.30
C LEU A 77 9.12 17.33 36.07
N ASN A 78 7.79 17.40 36.16
CA ASN A 78 7.08 18.36 37.01
C ASN A 78 6.95 17.91 38.47
N THR A 79 7.42 16.71 38.83
CA THR A 79 7.37 16.21 40.21
C THR A 79 8.72 16.41 40.94
N PRO A 80 8.72 16.95 42.18
CA PRO A 80 9.96 17.15 42.94
C PRO A 80 10.76 15.87 43.19
N SER A 81 10.06 14.74 43.39
CA SER A 81 10.68 13.44 43.63
C SER A 81 11.49 12.95 42.42
N TYR A 82 10.95 13.10 41.21
CA TYR A 82 11.62 12.67 39.99
C TYR A 82 12.79 13.58 39.65
N ILE A 83 12.64 14.90 39.83
CA ILE A 83 13.76 15.86 39.69
C ILE A 83 14.90 15.49 40.64
N GLU A 84 14.59 15.14 41.89
CA GLU A 84 15.58 14.74 42.88
C GLU A 84 16.27 13.42 42.51
N GLN A 85 15.52 12.43 42.02
CA GLN A 85 16.08 11.19 41.51
C GLN A 85 17.02 11.44 40.33
N LEU A 86 16.59 12.24 39.36
CA LEU A 86 17.41 12.59 38.20
C LEU A 86 18.67 13.36 38.62
N ALA A 87 18.57 14.27 39.60
CA ALA A 87 19.71 14.97 40.17
C ALA A 87 20.69 14.03 40.89
N ARG A 88 20.20 12.98 41.55
CA ARG A 88 21.03 11.91 42.14
C ARG A 88 21.67 11.01 41.08
N GLU A 89 20.99 10.73 39.98
CA GLU A 89 21.51 9.82 38.96
C GLU A 89 22.51 10.52 38.02
N GLN A 90 22.15 11.69 37.51
CA GLN A 90 22.91 12.41 36.49
C GLN A 90 24.02 13.29 37.09
N LEU A 91 23.76 13.90 38.24
CA LEU A 91 24.68 14.83 38.90
C LEU A 91 25.26 14.25 40.20
N GLY A 92 24.68 13.16 40.71
CA GLY A 92 25.03 12.55 42.00
C GLY A 92 24.80 13.48 43.20
N LEU A 93 23.96 14.49 43.06
CA LEU A 93 23.64 15.39 44.18
C LEU A 93 23.02 14.60 45.33
N VAL A 94 23.32 14.98 46.56
CA VAL A 94 22.78 14.33 47.77
C VAL A 94 22.18 15.39 48.68
N ARG A 95 21.22 15.02 49.52
CA ARG A 95 20.62 15.98 50.46
C ARG A 95 21.65 16.41 51.52
N LYS A 96 21.40 17.53 52.17
CA LYS A 96 22.23 17.98 53.30
C LYS A 96 22.24 16.89 54.38
N GLY A 97 23.42 16.37 54.70
CA GLY A 97 23.62 15.31 55.69
C GLY A 97 23.74 13.89 55.12
N GLU A 98 23.56 13.71 53.82
CA GLU A 98 23.84 12.43 53.12
C GLU A 98 25.29 12.40 52.60
N ILE A 99 25.92 11.21 52.56
CA ILE A 99 27.29 11.01 52.06
C ILE A 99 27.23 10.10 50.83
N ARG A 100 27.82 10.53 49.70
CA ARG A 100 27.93 9.71 48.49
C ARG A 100 29.01 8.63 48.69
N ILE A 101 28.65 7.35 48.57
CA ILE A 101 29.60 6.23 48.61
C ILE A 101 29.87 5.78 47.17
N ALA A 102 31.10 5.95 46.70
CA ALA A 102 31.53 5.40 45.41
C ALA A 102 31.95 3.92 45.59
N PRO A 103 31.64 3.04 44.62
CA PRO A 103 32.08 1.64 44.69
C PRO A 103 33.61 1.58 44.67
N LYS A 104 34.19 0.74 45.53
CA LYS A 104 35.63 0.45 45.53
C LYS A 104 35.92 -0.34 44.25
N THR A 105 36.62 0.29 43.31
CA THR A 105 37.16 -0.42 42.14
C THR A 105 38.31 -1.30 42.65
N GLU A 106 38.19 -2.62 42.54
CA GLU A 106 39.29 -3.58 42.77
C GLU A 106 40.22 -3.67 41.56
#